data_AF-A0A947AZI5-F1
#
_entry.id   AF-A0A947AZI5-F1
#
_cell.length_a   1.000
_cell.length_b   1.000
_cell.length_c   1.000
_cell.angle_alpha   90.00
_cell.angle_beta   90.00
_cell.angle_gamma   90.00
#
_symmetry.space_group_name_H-M   'P 1'
#
loop_
_entity.id
_entity.type
_entity.pdbx_description
1 polymer ?
#
loop_
_entity_poly.entity_id
_entity_poly.type
_entity_poly.pdbx_seq_one_letter_code
_entity_poly.pdbx_strand_id
1 'polypeptide(L)'
;RYDKTRYHGLNLHSYWFRSTIEFRYHSAVLHHIDDAMQWIIFSQFLVEMSQGHIPTISFHNNGNKWLQTIYVIYHALGYSDRIKLFSS
;
A
#
# COMPACT_ATOMS: atom_id res chain seq x y z
N ARG A 1 14.55 12.43 -23.70
CA ARG A 1 15.20 11.19 -23.20
C ARG A 1 14.45 10.84 -21.93
N TYR A 2 13.54 9.85 -21.98
CA TYR A 2 12.76 9.46 -20.80
C TYR A 2 13.72 9.01 -19.70
N ASP A 3 13.62 9.67 -18.54
CA ASP A 3 14.39 9.31 -17.38
C ASP A 3 13.90 7.92 -16.90
N LYS A 4 14.82 6.97 -16.80
CA LYS A 4 14.52 5.58 -16.40
C LYS A 4 14.32 5.46 -14.88
N THR A 5 14.29 6.58 -14.17
CA THR A 5 14.00 6.70 -12.75
C THR A 5 12.50 6.49 -12.49
N ARG A 6 12.10 5.22 -12.56
CA ARG A 6 11.14 4.54 -11.68
C ARG A 6 10.03 5.42 -11.10
N TYR A 7 8.96 5.63 -11.86
CA TYR A 7 7.71 6.15 -11.30
C TYR A 7 6.91 5.02 -10.66
N HIS A 8 6.68 5.09 -9.35
CA HIS A 8 5.53 4.46 -8.70
C HIS A 8 4.37 5.46 -8.78
N GLY A 9 3.70 5.52 -9.93
CA GLY A 9 2.58 6.43 -10.14
C GLY A 9 1.27 5.77 -9.69
N LEU A 10 0.62 6.32 -8.68
CA LEU A 10 -0.77 6.01 -8.34
C LEU A 10 -1.67 7.09 -8.95
N ASN A 11 -2.43 6.73 -9.99
CA ASN A 11 -3.39 7.66 -10.56
C ASN A 11 -4.76 7.47 -9.89
N LEU A 12 -5.08 8.39 -8.97
CA LEU A 12 -6.37 8.42 -8.31
C LEU A 12 -7.44 9.15 -9.12
N HIS A 13 -7.11 9.83 -10.22
CA HIS A 13 -8.11 10.47 -11.08
C HIS A 13 -9.19 9.47 -11.51
N SER A 14 -8.79 8.28 -11.94
CA SER A 14 -9.72 7.21 -12.30
C SER A 14 -10.59 6.72 -11.13
N TYR A 15 -10.13 6.85 -9.88
CA TYR A 15 -10.90 6.43 -8.71
C TYR A 15 -12.15 7.30 -8.53
N TRP A 16 -12.03 8.62 -8.67
CA TRP A 16 -13.17 9.53 -8.49
C TRP A 16 -14.18 9.49 -9.64
N PHE A 17 -13.75 9.15 -10.86
CA PHE A 17 -14.62 9.15 -12.04
C PHE A 17 -15.14 7.76 -12.44
N ARG A 18 -14.42 6.69 -12.09
CA ARG A 18 -14.70 5.31 -12.56
C ARG A 18 -14.58 4.26 -11.47
N SER A 19 -14.26 4.65 -10.24
CA SER A 19 -14.01 3.72 -9.13
C SER A 19 -12.94 2.67 -9.45
N THR A 20 -11.96 3.02 -10.29
CA THR A 20 -10.83 2.14 -10.63
C THR A 20 -9.51 2.76 -10.23
N ILE A 21 -8.58 1.91 -9.77
CA ILE A 21 -7.20 2.30 -9.47
C ILE A 21 -6.34 1.87 -10.65
N GLU A 22 -5.66 2.81 -11.31
CA GLU A 22 -4.74 2.51 -12.40
C GLU A 22 -3.30 2.64 -11.89
N PHE A 23 -2.60 1.51 -11.85
CA PHE A 23 -1.19 1.49 -11.55
C PHE A 23 -0.37 1.67 -12.82
N ARG A 24 0.45 2.73 -12.86
CA ARG A 24 1.34 2.99 -14.00
C ARG A 24 2.73 2.52 -13.66
N TYR A 25 3.12 1.38 -14.22
CA TYR A 25 4.44 0.80 -14.04
C TYR A 25 5.30 0.95 -15.27
N HIS A 26 6.56 1.31 -15.05
CA HIS A 26 7.60 1.20 -16.07
C HIS A 26 8.04 -0.28 -16.18
N SER A 27 8.40 -0.75 -17.38
CA SER A 27 8.80 -2.16 -17.61
C SER A 27 9.94 -2.65 -16.71
N ALA A 28 10.84 -1.75 -16.29
CA ALA A 28 11.88 -2.05 -15.32
C ALA A 28 11.37 -2.53 -13.94
N VAL A 29 10.13 -2.16 -13.57
CA VAL A 29 9.47 -2.60 -12.33
C VAL A 29 8.93 -4.03 -12.47
N LEU A 30 8.67 -4.50 -13.69
CA LEU A 30 8.25 -5.89 -13.93
C LEU A 30 9.34 -6.92 -13.61
N HIS A 31 10.61 -6.49 -13.56
CA HIS A 31 11.71 -7.35 -13.09
C HIS A 31 11.73 -7.54 -11.56
N HIS A 32 10.94 -6.76 -10.82
CA HIS A 32 10.79 -6.83 -9.37
C HIS A 32 9.30 -6.96 -9.01
N ILE A 33 8.69 -8.06 -9.45
CA ILE A 33 7.25 -8.29 -9.32
C ILE A 33 6.77 -8.22 -7.86
N ASP A 34 7.59 -8.66 -6.90
CA ASP A 34 7.24 -8.60 -5.48
C ASP A 34 7.08 -7.15 -4.99
N ASP A 35 7.96 -6.24 -5.41
CA ASP A 35 7.87 -4.82 -5.07
C ASP A 35 6.63 -4.17 -5.69
N ALA A 36 6.30 -4.56 -6.92
CA ALA A 36 5.07 -4.12 -7.58
C ALA A 36 3.83 -4.59 -6.83
N MET A 37 3.77 -5.88 -6.46
CA MET A 37 2.66 -6.47 -5.72
C MET A 37 2.49 -5.83 -4.35
N GLN A 38 3.59 -5.59 -3.62
CA GLN A 38 3.54 -4.90 -2.34
C GLN A 38 2.96 -3.48 -2.47
N TRP A 39 3.30 -2.75 -3.54
CA TRP A 39 2.72 -1.43 -3.82
C TRP A 39 1.23 -1.50 -4.14
N ILE A 40 0.79 -2.51 -4.90
CA ILE A 40 -0.64 -2.75 -5.19
C ILE A 40 -1.41 -2.98 -3.90
N ILE A 41 -0.92 -3.91 -3.07
CA ILE A 41 -1.55 -4.27 -1.80
C ILE A 41 -1.65 -3.06 -0.88
N PHE A 42 -0.56 -2.30 -0.75
CA PHE A 42 -0.54 -1.07 0.05
C PHE A 42 -1.55 -0.03 -0.46
N SER A 43 -1.63 0.19 -1.78
CA SER A 43 -2.55 1.18 -2.34
C SER A 43 -4.01 0.76 -2.20
N GLN A 44 -4.33 -0.52 -2.41
CA GLN A 44 -5.67 -1.06 -2.18
C GLN A 44 -6.07 -0.87 -0.72
N PHE A 45 -5.15 -1.15 0.20
CA PHE A 45 -5.37 -0.99 1.63
C PHE A 45 -5.76 0.44 2.01
N LEU A 46 -5.09 1.45 1.45
CA LEU A 46 -5.45 2.85 1.68
C LEU A 46 -6.83 3.19 1.12
N VAL A 47 -7.21 2.61 -0.02
CA VAL A 47 -8.54 2.83 -0.61
C VAL A 47 -9.64 2.19 0.24
N GLU A 48 -9.47 0.94 0.69
CA GLU A 48 -10.41 0.30 1.61
C GLU A 48 -10.57 1.12 2.90
N MET A 49 -9.44 1.56 3.46
CA MET A 49 -9.44 2.42 4.64
C MET A 49 -10.22 3.72 4.42
N SER A 50 -10.06 4.36 3.26
CA SER A 50 -10.79 5.59 2.91
C SER A 50 -12.31 5.39 2.84
N GLN A 51 -12.77 4.16 2.62
CA GLN A 51 -14.18 3.78 2.60
C GLN A 51 -14.70 3.34 3.99
N GLY A 52 -13.86 3.41 5.03
CA GLY A 52 -14.20 2.98 6.38
C GLY A 52 -13.98 1.47 6.63
N HIS A 53 -13.47 0.74 5.64
CA HIS A 53 -13.08 -0.67 5.82
C HIS A 53 -11.68 -0.73 6.42
N ILE A 54 -11.60 -0.86 7.75
CA ILE A 54 -10.32 -0.93 8.48
C ILE A 54 -10.00 -2.40 8.82
N PRO A 55 -9.17 -3.12 8.06
CA PRO A 55 -8.87 -4.52 8.37
C PRO A 55 -8.03 -4.67 9.66
N THR A 56 -8.11 -5.84 10.30
CA THR A 56 -7.13 -6.21 11.34
C THR A 56 -5.83 -6.64 10.68
N ILE A 57 -4.69 -6.16 11.18
CA ILE A 57 -3.36 -6.53 10.67
C ILE A 57 -2.59 -7.38 11.67
N SER A 58 -1.77 -8.29 11.17
CA SER A 58 -0.73 -8.96 11.96
C SER A 58 0.58 -8.21 11.74
N PHE A 59 1.10 -7.60 12.80
CA PHE A 59 2.35 -6.83 12.72
C PHE A 59 3.54 -7.65 13.18
N HIS A 60 4.62 -7.55 12.40
CA HIS A 60 5.92 -8.16 12.68
C HIS A 60 7.02 -7.11 12.50
N ASN A 61 7.97 -7.12 13.42
CA ASN A 61 9.05 -6.13 13.52
C ASN A 61 9.97 -6.16 12.29
N ASN A 62 10.09 -7.32 11.65
CA ASN A 62 10.85 -7.57 10.43
C ASN A 62 10.01 -7.44 9.14
N GLY A 63 8.79 -6.92 9.24
CA GLY A 63 7.92 -6.68 8.09
C GLY A 63 8.50 -5.65 7.12
N ASN A 64 8.08 -5.74 5.85
CA ASN A 64 8.52 -4.80 4.82
C ASN A 64 8.11 -3.35 5.15
N LYS A 65 8.70 -2.40 4.42
CA LYS A 65 8.47 -0.96 4.64
C LYS A 65 6.99 -0.57 4.60
N TRP A 66 6.16 -1.25 3.81
CA TRP A 66 4.74 -0.94 3.68
C TRP A 66 3.94 -1.38 4.90
N LEU A 67 4.26 -2.54 5.48
CA LEU A 67 3.67 -2.96 6.75
C LEU A 67 4.06 -2.00 7.88
N GLN A 68 5.31 -1.54 7.90
CA GLN A 68 5.76 -0.51 8.85
C GLN A 68 4.99 0.80 8.67
N THR A 69 4.78 1.24 7.44
CA THR A 69 3.96 2.43 7.15
C THR A 69 2.51 2.26 7.61
N ILE A 70 1.89 1.11 7.32
CA ILE A 70 0.52 0.79 7.76
C ILE A 70 0.44 0.82 9.30
N TYR A 71 1.41 0.24 9.99
CA TYR A 71 1.47 0.25 11.46
C TYR A 71 1.49 1.68 12.02
N VAL A 72 2.31 2.57 11.45
CA VAL A 72 2.35 3.99 11.84
C VAL A 72 0.99 4.68 11.60
N ILE A 73 0.36 4.43 10.45
CA ILE A 73 -0.97 4.98 10.13
C ILE A 73 -2.01 4.51 11.15
N TYR A 74 -2.00 3.23 11.53
CA TYR A 74 -2.97 2.69 12.49
C TYR A 74 -2.86 3.38 13.85
N HIS A 75 -1.63 3.56 14.36
CA HIS A 75 -1.44 4.30 15.61
C HIS A 75 -1.87 5.76 15.49
N ALA A 76 -1.51 6.45 14.41
CA ALA A 76 -1.86 7.85 14.21
C ALA A 76 -3.38 8.09 14.13
N LEU A 77 -4.13 7.11 13.61
CA LEU A 77 -5.58 7.18 13.45
C LEU A 77 -6.35 6.50 14.60
N GLY A 78 -5.67 6.00 15.63
CA GLY A 78 -6.31 5.39 16.80
C GLY A 78 -6.84 3.97 16.59
N TYR A 79 -6.35 3.25 15.58
CA TYR A 79 -6.72 1.86 15.26
C TYR A 79 -5.77 0.82 15.88
N SER A 80 -5.11 1.15 16.98
CA SER A 80 -4.15 0.26 17.64
C SER A 80 -4.78 -1.05 18.13
N ASP A 81 -6.08 -1.05 18.44
CA ASP A 81 -6.88 -2.22 18.80
C ASP A 81 -7.00 -3.25 17.65
N ARG A 82 -6.80 -2.81 16.40
CA ARG A 82 -6.82 -3.66 15.20
C ARG A 82 -5.46 -4.22 14.82
N ILE A 83 -4.45 -4.05 15.67
CA ILE A 83 -3.09 -4.58 15.45
C ILE A 83 -2.90 -5.82 16.31
N LYS A 84 -2.68 -6.97 15.68
CA LYS A 84 -2.24 -8.19 16.35
C LYS A 84 -0.71 -8.24 16.30
N LEU A 85 -0.07 -8.03 17.44
CA LEU A 85 1.37 -8.21 17.58
C LEU A 85 1.67 -9.70 17.55
N PHE A 86 2.50 -10.14 16.61
CA PHE A 86 2.96 -11.51 16.59
C PHE A 86 4.26 -11.60 17.40
N SER A 87 4.18 -12.20 18.59
CA SER A 87 5.39 -12.61 19.32
C SER A 87 5.89 -13.91 18.70
N SER A 88 7.07 -13.87 18.10
CA SER A 88 7.85 -15.07 17.75
C SER A 88 8.31 -15.81 19.00
#